data_AF-A0A1Z5L0F9-F1
#
_entry.id   AF-A0A1Z5L0F9-F1
#
_cell.length_a   1.000
_cell.length_b   1.000
_cell.length_c   1.000
_cell.angle_alpha   90.00
_cell.angle_beta   90.00
_cell.angle_gamma   90.00
#
_symmetry.space_group_name_H-M   'P 1'
#
loop_
_entity.id
_entity.type
_entity.pdbx_description
1 polymer ?
#
loop_
_entity_poly.entity_id
_entity_poly.type
_entity_poly.pdbx_seq_one_letter_code
_entity_poly.pdbx_strand_id
1 'polypeptide(L)'
;MPDDIKRNYDPRYIYVSCEGENVADKENMGPLAYYPGNFIQNYYYPYKNVPGYMSPFVFVQFMRPERGVLINMECKAWAANIKHERQDRVGSVHFELMID
;
A
#
# COMPACT_ATOMS: atom_id res chain seq x y z
N MET A 1 3.55 7.22 8.51
CA MET A 1 2.62 6.17 8.97
C MET A 1 1.33 6.84 9.35
N PRO A 2 0.19 6.43 8.79
CA PRO A 2 -1.14 6.89 9.20
C PRO A 2 -1.38 6.71 10.71
N ASP A 3 -2.16 7.60 11.32
CA ASP A 3 -2.39 7.63 12.78
C ASP A 3 -3.10 6.37 13.28
N ASP A 4 -3.99 5.79 12.48
CA ASP A 4 -4.70 4.54 12.77
C ASP A 4 -3.75 3.34 12.86
N ILE A 5 -2.76 3.28 11.97
CA ILE A 5 -1.68 2.27 12.02
C ILE A 5 -0.77 2.55 13.21
N LYS A 6 -0.39 3.81 13.43
CA LYS A 6 0.52 4.20 14.53
C LYS A 6 -0.04 3.83 15.90
N ARG A 7 -1.35 4.02 16.12
CA ARG A 7 -2.02 3.70 17.38
C ARG A 7 -2.10 2.20 17.65
N ASN A 8 -2.23 1.38 16.60
CA ASN A 8 -2.44 -0.06 16.69
C ASN A 8 -1.25 -0.86 16.15
N TYR A 9 -0.05 -0.28 16.16
CA TYR A 9 1.11 -0.88 15.52
C TYR A 9 1.52 -2.17 16.23
N ASP A 10 1.57 -3.27 15.47
CA ASP A 10 2.09 -4.55 15.91
C ASP A 10 3.30 -4.94 15.03
N PRO A 11 4.50 -5.15 15.63
CA PRO A 11 5.72 -5.46 14.89
C PRO A 11 5.70 -6.83 14.18
N ARG A 12 4.67 -7.65 14.40
CA ARG A 12 4.43 -8.89 13.65
C ARG A 12 3.91 -8.64 12.23
N TYR A 13 3.52 -7.41 11.93
CA TYR A 13 2.95 -7.04 10.64
C TYR A 13 3.76 -5.95 9.94
N ILE A 14 3.78 -6.03 8.62
CA ILE A 14 4.16 -4.94 7.72
C ILE A 14 2.85 -4.38 7.17
N TYR A 15 2.51 -3.16 7.53
CA TYR A 15 1.25 -2.53 7.09
C TYR A 15 1.40 -1.89 5.72
N VAL A 16 0.31 -1.80 4.97
CA VAL A 16 0.23 -1.10 3.69
C VAL A 16 -0.91 -0.08 3.78
N SER A 17 -0.68 1.13 3.27
CA SER A 17 -1.73 2.13 3.12
C SER A 17 -1.56 2.86 1.79
N CYS A 18 -2.66 3.06 1.08
CA CYS A 18 -2.73 3.79 -0.17
C CYS A 18 -3.57 5.05 -0.03
N GLU A 19 -3.17 6.10 -0.73
CA GLU A 19 -3.86 7.39 -0.73
C GLU A 19 -3.60 8.12 -2.06
N GLY A 20 -4.52 8.99 -2.46
CA GLY A 20 -4.31 9.91 -3.58
C GLY A 20 -3.20 10.92 -3.28
N GLU A 21 -2.42 11.29 -4.29
CA GLU A 21 -1.24 12.16 -4.12
C GLU A 21 -1.58 13.61 -3.80
N ASN A 22 -2.63 14.14 -4.42
CA ASN A 22 -3.16 15.47 -4.14
C ASN A 22 -4.63 15.43 -3.68
N VAL A 23 -5.21 16.60 -3.38
CA VAL A 23 -6.60 16.69 -2.89
C VAL A 23 -7.60 16.14 -3.90
N ALA A 24 -7.42 16.41 -5.19
CA ALA A 24 -8.29 15.91 -6.24
C ALA A 24 -8.20 14.38 -6.37
N ASP A 25 -6.99 13.81 -6.29
CA ASP A 25 -6.82 12.35 -6.32
C ASP A 25 -7.51 11.69 -5.11
N LYS A 26 -7.41 12.30 -3.91
CA LYS A 26 -8.07 11.79 -2.70
C LYS A 26 -9.59 11.82 -2.80
N GLU A 27 -10.14 12.84 -3.45
CA GLU A 27 -11.58 12.95 -3.69
C GLU A 27 -12.05 11.93 -4.74
N ASN A 28 -11.24 11.71 -5.80
CA ASN A 28 -11.60 10.87 -6.94
C ASN A 28 -11.30 9.37 -6.76
N MET A 29 -10.37 8.98 -5.88
CA MET A 29 -10.01 7.55 -5.69
C MET A 29 -11.17 6.70 -5.15
N GLY A 30 -12.13 7.32 -4.46
CA GLY A 30 -13.20 6.63 -3.78
C GLY A 30 -12.72 5.70 -2.64
N PRO A 31 -13.62 4.89 -2.06
CA PRO A 31 -13.26 3.99 -0.97
C PRO A 31 -12.35 2.85 -1.44
N LEU A 32 -11.37 2.51 -0.61
CA LEU A 32 -10.46 1.39 -0.84
C LEU A 32 -10.79 0.22 0.07
N ALA A 33 -10.75 -1.00 -0.47
CA ALA A 33 -10.79 -2.24 0.30
C ALA A 33 -9.46 -3.00 0.13
N TYR A 34 -8.99 -3.64 1.20
CA TYR A 34 -7.73 -4.39 1.21
C TYR A 34 -8.00 -5.87 1.47
N TYR A 35 -7.33 -6.76 0.72
CA TYR A 35 -7.50 -8.20 0.88
C TYR A 35 -6.15 -8.93 1.03
N PRO A 36 -6.03 -9.90 1.96
CA PRO A 36 -7.02 -10.26 2.99
C PRO A 36 -7.13 -9.21 4.13
N GLY A 37 -6.25 -8.23 4.10
CA GLY A 37 -6.21 -7.06 4.98
C GLY A 37 -5.11 -6.13 4.49
N ASN A 38 -4.91 -5.00 5.15
CA ASN A 38 -3.90 -4.01 4.76
C ASN A 38 -2.51 -4.32 5.35
N PHE A 39 -2.15 -5.60 5.47
CA PHE A 39 -0.91 -6.02 6.12
C PHE A 39 -0.37 -7.34 5.59
N ILE A 40 0.93 -7.54 5.80
CA ILE A 40 1.69 -8.76 5.52
C ILE A 40 2.25 -9.26 6.85
N GLN A 41 2.19 -10.57 7.11
CA GLN A 41 2.80 -11.14 8.31
C GLN A 41 4.32 -11.26 8.16
N ASN A 42 5.06 -11.00 9.23
CA ASN A 42 6.53 -11.02 9.17
C ASN A 42 7.14 -12.42 9.01
N TYR A 43 6.38 -13.51 9.22
CA TYR A 43 6.89 -14.88 9.08
C TYR A 43 7.30 -15.24 7.64
N TYR A 44 6.87 -14.48 6.64
CA TYR A 44 7.35 -14.62 5.26
C TYR A 44 8.83 -14.21 5.11
N TYR A 45 9.40 -13.54 6.12
CA TYR A 45 10.77 -13.03 6.11
C TYR A 45 11.63 -13.69 7.22
N PRO A 46 12.96 -13.79 7.03
CA PRO A 46 13.74 -13.31 5.88
C PRO A 46 13.61 -14.22 4.66
N TYR A 47 13.80 -13.66 3.46
CA TYR A 47 13.95 -14.44 2.24
C TYR A 47 15.25 -15.25 2.30
N LYS A 48 15.14 -16.59 2.21
CA LYS A 48 16.27 -17.53 2.31
C LYS A 48 16.63 -18.21 0.99
N ASN A 49 16.19 -17.66 -0.14
CA ASN A 49 16.44 -18.21 -1.49
C ASN A 49 16.00 -19.68 -1.64
N VAL A 50 14.86 -20.03 -1.04
CA VAL A 50 14.31 -21.40 -1.09
C VAL A 50 13.49 -21.60 -2.37
N PRO A 51 13.66 -22.74 -3.08
CA PRO A 51 12.84 -23.05 -4.25
C PRO A 51 11.34 -23.03 -3.92
N GLY A 52 10.54 -22.40 -4.79
CA GLY A 52 9.09 -22.31 -4.60
C GLY A 52 8.63 -21.27 -3.57
N TYR A 53 9.52 -20.41 -3.07
CA TYR A 53 9.12 -19.28 -2.24
C TYR A 53 8.13 -18.36 -2.99
N MET A 54 7.02 -18.04 -2.33
CA MET A 54 6.03 -17.08 -2.82
C MET A 54 6.07 -15.85 -1.93
N SER A 55 6.49 -14.71 -2.50
CA SER A 55 6.42 -13.43 -1.80
C SER A 55 4.97 -13.10 -1.47
N PRO A 56 4.68 -12.64 -0.24
CA PRO A 56 3.35 -12.19 0.12
C PRO A 56 2.99 -10.91 -0.67
N PHE A 57 1.69 -10.70 -0.86
CA PHE A 57 1.14 -9.51 -1.49
C PHE A 57 -0.15 -9.11 -0.79
N VAL A 58 -0.57 -7.86 -1.01
CA VAL A 58 -1.86 -7.32 -0.58
C VAL A 58 -2.59 -6.83 -1.82
N PHE A 59 -3.87 -7.17 -1.94
CA PHE A 59 -4.71 -6.57 -2.97
C PHE A 59 -5.34 -5.28 -2.45
N VAL A 60 -5.39 -4.28 -3.32
CA VAL A 60 -6.10 -3.03 -3.10
C VAL A 60 -7.20 -2.94 -4.15
N GLN A 61 -8.45 -2.92 -3.71
CA GLN A 61 -9.61 -2.78 -4.56
C GLN A 61 -10.16 -1.36 -4.43
N PHE A 62 -10.25 -0.68 -5.57
CA PHE A 62 -10.91 0.61 -5.72
C PHE A 62 -12.42 0.34 -5.88
N MET A 63 -13.21 0.63 -4.84
CA MET A 63 -14.61 0.20 -4.81
C MET A 63 -15.49 1.03 -5.74
N ARG A 64 -15.26 2.35 -5.75
CA ARG A 64 -16.02 3.34 -6.55
C ARG A 64 -15.11 4.54 -6.89
N PRO A 65 -14.05 4.35 -7.69
CA PRO A 65 -13.26 5.47 -8.18
C PRO A 65 -14.06 6.28 -9.22
N GLU A 66 -13.76 7.56 -9.35
CA GLU A 66 -14.33 8.44 -10.36
C GLU A 66 -13.88 8.00 -11.77
N ARG A 67 -14.79 8.07 -12.74
CA ARG A 67 -14.52 7.67 -14.13
C ARG A 67 -14.13 8.88 -14.97
N GLY A 68 -13.38 8.65 -16.05
CA GLY A 68 -12.97 9.70 -16.97
C GLY A 68 -11.99 10.72 -16.38
N VAL A 69 -11.39 10.41 -15.22
CA VAL A 69 -10.39 11.23 -14.54
C VAL A 69 -9.15 10.39 -14.28
N LEU A 70 -7.97 10.99 -14.47
CA LEU A 70 -6.69 10.39 -14.10
C LEU A 70 -6.46 10.58 -12.59
N ILE A 71 -6.26 9.48 -11.87
CA ILE A 71 -6.09 9.45 -10.42
C ILE A 71 -4.67 8.97 -10.11
N ASN A 72 -3.87 9.82 -9.46
CA ASN A 72 -2.51 9.50 -9.02
C ASN A 72 -2.54 8.90 -7.63
N MET A 73 -2.04 7.68 -7.49
CA MET A 73 -2.06 6.91 -6.25
C MET A 73 -0.66 6.64 -5.73
N GLU A 74 -0.46 6.81 -4.42
CA GLU A 74 0.75 6.40 -3.71
C GLU A 74 0.39 5.38 -2.61
N CYS A 75 0.96 4.18 -2.67
CA CYS A 75 0.89 3.20 -1.59
C CYS A 75 2.22 3.10 -0.86
N LYS A 76 2.18 3.00 0.47
CA LYS A 76 3.35 2.93 1.35
C LYS A 76 3.30 1.71 2.25
N ALA A 77 4.46 1.10 2.47
CA ALA A 77 4.63 0.02 3.43
C ALA A 77 5.21 0.54 4.75
N TRP A 78 4.73 0.05 5.89
CA TRP A 78 5.11 0.53 7.21
C TRP A 78 5.59 -0.62 8.10
N ALA A 79 6.86 -0.55 8.47
CA ALA A 79 7.50 -1.34 9.51
C ALA A 79 8.71 -0.57 10.04
N ALA A 80 9.22 -0.92 11.22
CA ALA A 80 10.31 -0.19 11.86
C ALA A 80 11.59 -0.07 11.01
N ASN A 81 11.82 -1.01 10.09
CA ASN A 81 12.98 -1.06 9.19
C ASN A 81 12.72 -0.49 7.79
N ILE A 82 11.51 0.00 7.48
CA ILE A 82 11.18 0.53 6.15
C ILE A 82 11.40 2.04 6.14
N LYS A 83 12.39 2.46 5.35
CA LYS A 83 12.62 3.86 5.00
C LYS A 83 11.75 4.26 3.82
N HIS A 84 11.40 5.54 3.76
CA HIS A 84 10.66 6.10 2.63
C HIS A 84 11.55 7.12 1.93
N GLU A 85 11.97 6.81 0.70
CA GLU A 85 12.82 7.68 -0.12
C GLU A 85 12.16 7.88 -1.47
N ARG A 86 11.75 9.13 -1.76
CA ARG A 86 10.96 9.44 -2.96
C ARG A 86 11.71 9.21 -4.27
N GLN A 87 13.02 9.50 -4.29
CA GLN A 87 13.83 9.41 -5.50
C GLN A 87 13.93 7.97 -6.00
N ASP A 88 14.17 7.04 -5.09
CA ASP A 88 14.33 5.61 -5.39
C ASP A 88 13.04 4.81 -5.17
N ARG A 89 11.94 5.47 -4.79
CA ARG A 89 10.65 4.87 -4.42
C ARG A 89 10.80 3.76 -3.37
N VAL A 90 11.76 3.92 -2.45
CA VAL A 90 11.97 2.94 -1.39
C VAL A 90 10.77 2.99 -0.44
N GLY A 91 10.19 1.83 -0.16
CA GLY A 91 9.05 1.71 0.75
C GLY A 91 7.71 2.21 0.18
N SER A 92 7.66 2.64 -1.07
CA SER A 92 6.43 3.09 -1.71
C SER A 92 6.30 2.66 -3.16
N VAL A 93 5.08 2.68 -3.66
CA VAL A 93 4.76 2.50 -5.08
C VAL A 93 3.81 3.61 -5.50
N HIS A 94 4.09 4.16 -6.68
CA HIS A 94 3.24 5.12 -7.36
C HIS A 94 2.66 4.48 -8.62
N PHE A 95 1.38 4.71 -8.88
CA PHE A 95 0.71 4.32 -10.11
C PHE A 95 -0.44 5.27 -10.43
N GLU A 96 -0.83 5.28 -11.70
CA GLU A 96 -1.94 6.08 -12.23
C GLU A 96 -3.11 5.16 -12.59
N LEU A 97 -4.32 5.59 -12.24
CA LEU A 97 -5.57 4.87 -12.53
C LEU A 97 -6.50 5.79 -13.33
N MET A 98 -7.05 5.27 -14.43
CA MET A 98 -8.14 5.89 -15.17
C MET A 98 -9.10 4.79 -15.63
N ILE A 99 -10.39 4.99 -15.38
CA ILE A 99 -11.45 4.06 -15.81
C ILE A 99 -12.35 4.79 -16.79
N ASP A 100 -12.58 4.16 -17.94
CA ASP A 100 -13.47 4.65 -19.00
C ASP A 100 -14.97 4.53 -18.64
#